data_AF-A0A2V8LB73-F1
#
_entry.id   AF-A0A2V8LB73-F1
#
_cell.length_a   1.000
_cell.length_b   1.000
_cell.length_c   1.000
_cell.angle_alpha   90.00
_cell.angle_beta   90.00
_cell.angle_gamma   90.00
#
_symmetry.space_group_name_H-M   'P 1'
#
loop_
_entity.id
_entity.type
_entity.pdbx_description
1 polymer ?
#
loop_
_entity_poly.entity_id
_entity_poly.type
_entity_poly.pdbx_seq_one_letter_code
_entity_poly.pdbx_strand_id
1 'polypeptide(L)'
;MGRMKIVTGPFSQAEWNSIVENFADLNLLQTWEYAEASSQTRALDVSRLLFEVDGNIVGAAQAFVRAIPFSKGGAVVINRGPLWQRSPADPCKLEAMLAALRVFWVEQKRMYLRVSPAVKSGEMQ
;
A
#
# COMPACT_ATOMS: atom_id res chain seq x y z
N MET A 1 -12.00 18.08 5.30
CA MET A 1 -11.21 16.91 4.85
C MET A 1 -12.07 15.67 5.02
N GLY A 2 -12.44 15.01 3.92
CA GLY A 2 -13.16 13.73 3.98
C GLY A 2 -12.35 12.69 4.75
N ARG A 3 -13.03 11.73 5.39
CA ARG A 3 -12.36 10.68 6.16
C ARG A 3 -11.74 9.68 5.18
N MET A 4 -10.42 9.52 5.24
CA MET A 4 -9.72 8.50 4.44
C MET A 4 -10.14 7.11 4.89
N LYS A 5 -10.50 6.28 3.92
CA LYS A 5 -10.89 4.88 4.10
C LYS A 5 -9.93 3.97 3.34
N ILE A 6 -9.58 2.85 3.95
CA ILE A 6 -8.88 1.77 3.27
C ILE A 6 -9.91 0.79 2.74
N VAL A 7 -9.86 0.53 1.43
CA VAL A 7 -10.65 -0.48 0.75
C VAL A 7 -9.73 -1.64 0.37
N THR A 8 -10.16 -2.84 0.74
CA THR A 8 -9.48 -4.10 0.44
C THR A 8 -10.48 -5.02 -0.23
N GLY A 9 -10.06 -5.75 -1.24
CA GLY A 9 -10.94 -6.69 -1.93
C GLY A 9 -10.19 -7.58 -2.91
N PRO A 10 -10.88 -8.55 -3.54
CA PRO A 10 -10.34 -9.19 -4.72
C PRO A 10 -10.19 -8.13 -5.81
N PHE A 11 -8.97 -7.94 -6.29
CA PHE A 11 -8.69 -7.14 -7.47
C PHE A 11 -8.27 -8.09 -8.58
N SER A 12 -8.70 -7.84 -9.81
CA SER A 12 -8.06 -8.45 -10.97
C SER A 12 -6.74 -7.74 -11.29
N GLN A 13 -5.88 -8.43 -12.05
CA GLN A 13 -4.64 -7.85 -12.55
C GLN A 13 -4.89 -6.57 -13.37
N ALA A 14 -5.89 -6.59 -14.25
CA ALA A 14 -6.23 -5.45 -15.10
C ALA A 14 -6.71 -4.24 -14.27
N GLU A 15 -7.59 -4.47 -13.29
CA GLU A 15 -8.05 -3.40 -12.40
C GLU A 15 -6.90 -2.80 -11.60
N TRP A 16 -6.06 -3.64 -10.98
CA TRP A 16 -4.93 -3.14 -10.20
C TRP A 16 -3.96 -2.32 -11.05
N ASN A 17 -3.55 -2.85 -12.20
CA ASN A 17 -2.61 -2.18 -13.09
C ASN A 17 -3.17 -0.84 -13.60
N SER A 18 -4.44 -0.81 -14.03
CA SER A 18 -5.08 0.44 -14.46
C SER A 18 -5.13 1.50 -13.36
N ILE A 19 -5.27 1.11 -12.09
CA ILE A 19 -5.25 2.05 -10.96
C ILE A 19 -3.84 2.57 -10.70
N VAL A 20 -2.85 1.67 -10.61
CA VAL A 20 -1.49 2.04 -10.18
C VAL A 20 -0.69 2.77 -11.27
N GLU A 21 -1.01 2.56 -12.55
CA GLU A 21 -0.43 3.27 -13.70
C GLU A 21 -0.70 4.79 -13.67
N ASN A 22 -1.75 5.22 -12.96
CA ASN A 22 -2.09 6.64 -12.81
C ASN A 22 -1.25 7.38 -11.76
N PHE A 23 -0.29 6.70 -11.10
CA PHE A 23 0.56 7.29 -10.08
C PHE A 23 1.98 7.51 -10.61
N ALA A 24 2.49 8.74 -10.45
CA ALA A 24 3.82 9.12 -10.90
C ALA A 24 4.96 8.49 -10.08
N ASP A 25 4.66 8.00 -8.88
CA ASP A 25 5.56 7.25 -8.00
C ASP A 25 5.42 5.72 -8.15
N LEU A 26 4.74 5.24 -9.20
CA LEU A 26 4.64 3.81 -9.49
C LEU A 26 6.02 3.15 -9.48
N ASN A 27 6.12 2.07 -8.71
CA ASN A 27 7.31 1.25 -8.60
C ASN A 27 6.98 -0.20 -8.97
N LEU A 28 7.94 -0.91 -9.57
CA LEU A 28 7.79 -2.33 -9.90
C LEU A 28 7.34 -3.17 -8.69
N LEU A 29 7.77 -2.84 -7.47
CA LEU A 29 7.38 -3.52 -6.23
C LEU A 29 5.88 -3.42 -5.91
N GLN A 30 5.17 -2.48 -6.54
CA GLN A 30 3.75 -2.21 -6.39
C GLN A 30 2.92 -2.76 -7.57
N THR A 31 3.54 -3.41 -8.57
CA THR A 31 2.79 -4.04 -9.68
C THR A 31 2.30 -5.43 -9.31
N TRP A 32 1.29 -5.90 -10.04
CA TRP A 32 0.70 -7.21 -9.84
C TRP A 32 1.72 -8.33 -10.05
N GLU A 33 2.46 -8.26 -11.14
CA GLU A 33 3.38 -9.30 -11.62
C GLU A 33 4.50 -9.55 -10.61
N TYR A 34 5.01 -8.48 -9.99
CA TYR A 34 6.04 -8.60 -8.96
C TYR A 34 5.52 -9.31 -7.70
N ALA A 35 4.29 -8.98 -7.28
CA ALA A 35 3.65 -9.59 -6.13
C ALA A 35 3.45 -11.09 -6.33
N GLU A 36 2.92 -11.50 -7.48
CA GLU A 36 2.68 -12.92 -7.80
C GLU A 36 3.99 -13.72 -7.86
N ALA A 37 5.04 -13.17 -8.48
CA ALA A 37 6.35 -13.83 -8.50
C ALA A 37 6.96 -13.95 -7.08
N SER A 38 6.77 -12.93 -6.24
CA SER A 38 7.31 -12.91 -4.88
C SER A 38 6.51 -13.77 -3.91
N SER A 39 5.18 -13.83 -4.02
CA SER A 39 4.31 -14.60 -3.13
C SER A 39 4.58 -16.10 -3.29
N GLN A 40 4.72 -16.57 -4.54
CA GLN A 40 5.03 -17.96 -4.86
C GLN A 40 6.35 -18.43 -4.25
N THR A 41 7.36 -17.57 -4.26
CA THR A 41 8.72 -17.92 -3.77
C THR A 41 8.88 -17.75 -2.26
N ARG A 42 8.15 -16.81 -1.64
CA ARG A 42 8.36 -16.42 -0.23
C ARG A 42 7.26 -16.88 0.72
N ALA A 43 6.21 -17.54 0.21
CA ALA A 43 5.03 -17.93 0.99
C ALA A 43 4.45 -16.74 1.80
N LEU A 44 4.30 -15.60 1.11
CA LEU A 44 3.74 -14.37 1.67
C LEU A 44 2.38 -14.10 1.02
N ASP A 45 1.41 -13.72 1.83
CA ASP A 45 0.12 -13.26 1.32
C ASP A 45 0.25 -11.85 0.76
N VAL A 46 -0.47 -11.55 -0.32
CA VAL A 46 -0.49 -10.22 -0.92
C VAL A 46 -1.82 -9.56 -0.60
N SER A 47 -1.76 -8.40 0.06
CA SER A 47 -2.91 -7.55 0.32
C SER A 47 -2.78 -6.26 -0.47
N ARG A 48 -3.73 -6.03 -1.36
CA ARG A 48 -3.83 -4.81 -2.17
C ARG A 48 -4.83 -3.87 -1.49
N LEU A 49 -4.42 -2.62 -1.33
CA LEU A 49 -5.12 -1.60 -0.55
C LEU A 49 -5.36 -0.38 -1.45
N LEU A 50 -6.58 0.12 -1.46
CA LEU A 50 -6.91 1.42 -2.05
C LEU A 50 -7.23 2.40 -0.93
N PHE A 51 -6.76 3.63 -1.09
CA PHE A 51 -7.11 4.73 -0.20
C PHE A 51 -8.17 5.58 -0.89
N GLU A 52 -9.33 5.71 -0.26
CA GLU A 52 -10.45 6.48 -0.77
C GLU A 52 -10.77 7.66 0.14
N VAL A 53 -11.07 8.81 -0.48
CA VAL A 53 -11.63 9.99 0.19
C VAL A 53 -12.85 10.42 -0.62
N ASP A 54 -14.01 10.48 0.02
CA ASP A 54 -15.28 10.87 -0.60
C ASP A 54 -15.59 10.10 -1.90
N GLY A 55 -15.30 8.79 -1.91
CA GLY A 55 -15.51 7.89 -3.06
C GLY A 55 -14.45 7.97 -4.16
N ASN A 56 -13.44 8.82 -4.02
CA ASN A 56 -12.35 8.94 -4.99
C ASN A 56 -11.12 8.20 -4.49
N ILE A 57 -10.54 7.35 -5.35
CA ILE A 57 -9.26 6.71 -5.09
C ILE A 57 -8.18 7.80 -5.09
N VAL A 58 -7.57 8.05 -3.94
CA VAL A 58 -6.50 9.02 -3.74
C VAL A 58 -5.12 8.38 -3.63
N GLY A 59 -5.06 7.06 -3.41
CA GLY A 59 -3.81 6.30 -3.28
C GLY A 59 -4.01 4.81 -3.45
N ALA A 60 -2.90 4.09 -3.59
CA ALA A 60 -2.88 2.64 -3.62
C ALA A 60 -1.63 2.09 -2.90
N ALA A 61 -1.72 0.89 -2.34
CA ALA A 61 -0.56 0.20 -1.79
C ALA A 61 -0.70 -1.32 -1.91
N GLN A 62 0.40 -1.97 -2.28
CA GLN A 62 0.58 -3.40 -2.23
C GLN A 62 1.40 -3.75 -0.99
N ALA A 63 0.82 -4.58 -0.13
CA ALA A 63 1.38 -5.03 1.13
C ALA A 63 1.63 -6.54 1.08
N PHE A 64 2.82 -6.94 1.51
CA PHE A 64 3.14 -8.34 1.78
C PHE A 64 2.83 -8.64 3.24
N VAL A 65 1.95 -9.61 3.47
CA VAL A 65 1.46 -9.99 4.79
C VAL A 65 2.00 -11.37 5.13
N ARG A 66 2.58 -11.48 6.31
CA ARG A 66 2.99 -12.73 6.92
C ARG A 66 2.29 -12.88 8.26
N ALA A 67 1.25 -13.71 8.29
CA ALA A 67 0.64 -14.10 9.54
C ALA A 67 1.59 -15.03 10.32
N ILE A 68 1.67 -14.86 11.63
CA ILE A 68 2.44 -15.77 12.49
C ILE A 68 1.47 -16.85 12.98
N PRO A 69 1.76 -18.15 12.75
CA PRO A 69 0.90 -19.22 13.23
C PRO A 69 0.77 -19.15 14.76
N PHE A 70 -0.45 -19.40 15.26
CA PHE A 70 -0.81 -19.40 16.69
C PHE A 70 -0.79 -18.03 17.42
N SER A 71 -0.55 -16.93 16.73
CA SER A 71 -0.67 -15.57 17.30
C SER A 71 -1.75 -14.75 16.58
N LYS A 72 -2.38 -13.80 17.28
CA LYS A 72 -3.32 -12.82 16.68
C LYS A 72 -2.60 -11.71 15.89
N GLY A 73 -1.33 -11.91 15.53
CA GLY A 73 -0.46 -10.90 14.95
C GLY A 73 0.29 -11.40 13.72
N GLY A 74 1.09 -10.53 13.15
CA GLY A 74 1.83 -10.79 11.92
C GLY A 74 2.75 -9.64 11.58
N ALA A 75 3.45 -9.78 10.46
CA ALA A 75 4.25 -8.71 9.88
C ALA A 75 3.66 -8.31 8.53
N VAL A 76 3.56 -7.00 8.31
CA VAL A 76 3.11 -6.39 7.07
C VAL A 76 4.22 -5.50 6.56
N VAL A 77 4.63 -5.71 5.32
CA VAL A 77 5.69 -4.94 4.68
C VAL A 77 5.14 -4.29 3.41
N ILE A 78 5.25 -2.96 3.34
CA ILE A 78 4.94 -2.17 2.16
C ILE A 78 6.25 -1.55 1.67
N ASN A 79 6.71 -1.99 0.50
CA ASN A 79 7.97 -1.53 -0.09
C ASN A 79 7.70 -0.59 -1.26
N ARG A 80 8.39 0.55 -1.28
CA ARG A 80 8.23 1.63 -2.28
C ARG A 80 6.76 2.07 -2.42
N GLY A 81 6.07 2.20 -1.29
CA GLY A 81 4.68 2.64 -1.21
C GLY A 81 4.35 3.28 0.15
N PRO A 82 3.14 3.81 0.36
CA PRO A 82 2.00 3.85 -0.57
C PRO A 82 2.28 4.71 -1.81
N LEU A 83 1.56 4.47 -2.90
CA LEU A 83 1.51 5.31 -4.09
C LEU A 83 0.57 6.49 -3.82
N TRP A 84 1.10 7.70 -3.90
CA TRP A 84 0.37 8.93 -3.56
C TRP A 84 0.64 10.09 -4.53
N GLN A 85 1.69 10.01 -5.35
CA GLN A 85 2.03 11.08 -6.28
C GLN A 85 1.10 11.03 -7.50
N ARG A 86 0.07 11.87 -7.45
CA ARG A 86 -0.67 12.30 -8.65
C ARG A 86 -0.36 13.77 -8.91
N SER A 87 -0.61 14.25 -10.12
CA SER A 87 -0.43 15.68 -10.43
C SER A 87 -1.73 16.45 -10.11
N PRO A 88 -1.74 17.44 -9.20
CA PRO A 88 -0.62 17.92 -8.38
C PRO A 88 -0.35 17.06 -7.12
N ALA A 89 0.92 16.93 -6.75
CA ALA A 89 1.34 16.13 -5.60
C ALA A 89 1.01 16.85 -4.30
N ASP A 90 0.45 16.13 -3.33
CA ASP A 90 0.02 16.68 -2.04
C ASP A 90 0.59 15.82 -0.90
N PRO A 91 1.64 16.30 -0.20
CA PRO A 91 2.26 15.58 0.91
C PRO A 91 1.28 15.24 2.06
N CYS A 92 0.23 16.05 2.26
CA CYS A 92 -0.76 15.78 3.31
C CYS A 92 -1.50 14.45 3.07
N LYS A 93 -1.60 14.03 1.80
CA LYS A 93 -2.20 12.73 1.44
C LYS A 93 -1.32 11.57 1.91
N LEU A 94 0.00 11.68 1.79
CA LEU A 94 0.92 10.65 2.25
C LEU A 94 0.80 10.47 3.77
N GLU A 95 0.81 11.56 4.54
CA GLU A 95 0.65 11.52 5.99
C GLU A 95 -0.68 10.87 6.40
N ALA A 96 -1.78 11.25 5.75
CA ALA A 96 -3.09 10.65 5.97
C ALA A 96 -3.11 9.14 5.65
N MET A 97 -2.46 8.71 4.56
CA MET A 97 -2.34 7.30 4.19
C MET A 97 -1.53 6.50 5.22
N LEU A 98 -0.41 7.04 5.70
CA LEU A 98 0.41 6.40 6.74
C LEU A 98 -0.37 6.25 8.05
N ALA A 99 -1.12 7.29 8.44
CA ALA A 99 -2.00 7.24 9.60
C ALA A 99 -3.10 6.16 9.43
N ALA A 100 -3.74 6.11 8.26
CA ALA A 100 -4.75 5.11 7.96
C ALA A 100 -4.19 3.67 7.99
N LEU A 101 -3.00 3.45 7.42
CA LEU A 101 -2.31 2.15 7.46
C LEU A 101 -2.00 1.71 8.89
N ARG A 102 -1.54 2.64 9.74
CA ARG A 102 -1.28 2.37 11.16
C ARG A 102 -2.55 1.91 11.88
N VAL A 103 -3.66 2.64 11.71
CA VAL A 103 -4.95 2.26 12.32
C VAL A 103 -5.39 0.87 11.82
N PHE A 104 -5.33 0.62 10.51
CA PHE A 104 -5.82 -0.62 9.92
C PHE A 104 -4.97 -1.86 10.29
N TRP A 105 -3.65 -1.77 10.18
CA TRP A 105 -2.78 -2.94 10.43
C TRP A 105 -2.34 -3.08 11.88
N VAL A 106 -1.97 -1.97 12.54
CA VAL A 106 -1.41 -2.01 13.89
C VAL A 106 -2.51 -2.03 14.94
N GLU A 107 -3.48 -1.11 14.86
CA GLU A 107 -4.49 -0.98 15.91
C GLU A 107 -5.60 -2.05 15.77
N GLN A 108 -6.17 -2.18 14.57
CA GLN A 108 -7.29 -3.11 14.34
C GLN A 108 -6.82 -4.56 14.21
N LYS A 109 -5.74 -4.81 13.44
CA LYS A 109 -5.25 -6.17 13.14
C LYS A 109 -4.07 -6.62 14.00
N ARG A 110 -3.54 -5.77 14.89
CA ARG A 110 -2.42 -6.09 15.81
C ARG A 110 -1.18 -6.65 15.09
N MET A 111 -0.89 -6.14 13.90
CA MET A 111 0.27 -6.51 13.10
C MET A 111 1.39 -5.48 13.19
N TYR A 112 2.64 -5.94 13.09
CA TYR A 112 3.79 -5.08 12.89
C TYR A 112 3.78 -4.56 11.45
N LEU A 113 3.79 -3.23 11.28
CA LEU A 113 3.77 -2.59 9.97
C LEU A 113 5.12 -1.93 9.68
N ARG A 114 5.76 -2.32 8.58
CA ARG A 114 6.93 -1.64 8.01
C ARG A 114 6.56 -1.01 6.67
N VAL A 115 6.70 0.31 6.57
CA VAL A 115 6.45 1.07 5.33
C VAL A 115 7.76 1.72 4.89
N SER A 116 8.09 1.57 3.61
CA SER A 116 9.24 2.23 2.98
C SER A 116 8.74 3.02 1.76
N PRO A 117 8.45 4.33 1.87
CA PRO A 117 7.97 5.12 0.74
C PRO A 117 8.96 5.19 -0.41
N ALA A 118 8.45 5.37 -1.64
CA ALA A 118 9.30 5.67 -2.78
C ALA A 118 9.79 7.12 -2.71
N VAL A 119 10.82 7.38 -1.92
CA VAL A 119 11.57 8.64 -2.02
C VAL A 119 12.35 8.62 -3.33
N LYS A 120 12.12 9.61 -4.21
CA LYS A 120 13.04 9.90 -5.30
C LYS A 120 14.33 10.38 -4.65
N SER A 121 15.38 9.56 -4.68
CA SER A 121 16.74 10.02 -4.41
C SER A 121 17.09 11.04 -5.47
N GLY A 122 16.94 12.31 -5.13
CA GLY A 122 17.27 13.48 -5.94
C GLY A 122 17.56 14.73 -5.11
N GLU A 123 17.27 14.73 -3.81
CA GLU A 123 17.71 15.77 -2.88
C GLU A 123 18.40 15.07 -1.70
N MET A 124 19.72 14.95 -1.80
CA MET A 124 20.55 14.85 -0.60
C MET A 124 20.65 16.25 -0.01
N GLN A 125 20.17 16.37 1.23
CA GLN A 125 20.58 17.32 2.28
C GLN A 125 20.57 18.82 1.96
#